data_AF-A0A1J5SX32-F1
#
_entry.id   AF-A0A1J5SX32-F1
#
_cell.length_a   1.000
_cell.length_b   1.000
_cell.length_c   1.000
_cell.angle_alpha   90.00
_cell.angle_beta   90.00
_cell.angle_gamma   90.00
#
_symmetry.space_group_name_H-M   'P 1'
#
loop_
_entity.id
_entity.type
_entity.pdbx_description
1 polymer ?
#
loop_
_entity_poly.entity_id
_entity_poly.type
_entity_poly.pdbx_seq_one_letter_code
_entity_poly.pdbx_strand_id
1 'polypeptide(L)'
;MPRIRPSLALPLLLLLAACAGPTAAPGGAGFTPAGAGLPDRVDAKPDQFKGLTDTALLARLGQPDFRRHDGAAEIWQYYGQGCVLDLFLYAGDDGKTVTYAETRNRNPGQDPDPQCLPRLLQGQRQAPPPAQ
;
A
#
# COMPACT_ATOMS: atom_id res chain seq x y z
N MET A 1 54.04 -41.62 -12.31
CA MET A 1 54.91 -40.86 -13.23
C MET A 1 54.11 -39.70 -13.81
N PRO A 2 54.61 -38.45 -13.71
CA PRO A 2 53.92 -37.25 -14.17
C PRO A 2 54.23 -36.96 -15.64
N ARG A 3 53.32 -36.32 -16.39
CA ARG A 3 53.68 -35.44 -17.51
C ARG A 3 52.72 -34.25 -17.61
N ILE A 4 53.21 -33.14 -17.07
CA ILE A 4 52.81 -31.76 -17.33
C ILE A 4 53.21 -31.38 -18.76
N ARG A 5 52.42 -30.52 -19.44
CA ARG A 5 52.82 -29.48 -20.43
C ARG A 5 51.59 -28.98 -21.23
N PRO A 6 51.61 -27.79 -21.85
CA PRO A 6 52.02 -26.48 -21.35
C PRO A 6 50.95 -25.39 -21.66
N SER A 7 50.97 -24.30 -20.88
CA SER A 7 50.23 -23.07 -21.19
C SER A 7 50.79 -22.39 -22.46
N LEU A 8 49.90 -21.91 -23.33
CA LEU A 8 50.21 -20.89 -24.32
C LEU A 8 49.25 -19.71 -24.16
N ALA A 9 49.84 -18.53 -24.26
CA ALA A 9 49.30 -17.23 -23.88
C ALA A 9 48.46 -16.57 -24.98
N LEU A 10 47.51 -15.73 -24.52
CA LEU A 10 47.00 -14.44 -25.02
C LEU A 10 47.14 -14.05 -26.51
N PRO A 11 46.11 -13.44 -27.11
CA PRO A 11 45.83 -12.01 -26.91
C PRO A 11 44.34 -11.74 -26.61
N LEU A 12 43.93 -10.91 -25.64
CA LEU A 12 43.95 -9.44 -25.59
C LEU A 12 43.53 -8.75 -26.91
N LEU A 13 42.22 -8.65 -27.16
CA LEU A 13 41.64 -7.59 -27.97
C LEU A 13 40.70 -6.74 -27.12
N LEU A 14 41.22 -5.58 -26.69
CA LEU A 14 40.42 -4.45 -26.23
C LEU A 14 39.67 -3.87 -27.44
N LEU A 15 38.34 -3.77 -27.35
CA LEU A 15 37.55 -2.85 -28.17
C LEU A 15 37.00 -1.77 -27.25
N LEU A 16 37.71 -0.63 -27.19
CA LEU A 16 37.20 0.63 -26.68
C LEU A 16 36.12 1.14 -27.63
N ALA A 17 34.86 1.09 -27.22
CA ALA A 17 33.82 1.96 -27.77
C ALA A 17 33.60 3.11 -26.79
N ALA A 18 34.30 4.22 -27.03
CA ALA A 18 34.10 5.50 -26.36
C ALA A 18 33.40 6.45 -27.33
N CYS A 19 32.21 6.93 -26.96
CA CYS A 19 31.78 8.28 -27.30
C CYS A 19 30.90 8.82 -26.17
N ALA A 20 31.23 10.04 -25.76
CA ALA A 20 30.73 10.76 -24.61
C ALA A 20 29.30 11.28 -24.81
N GLY A 21 28.63 11.58 -23.69
CA GLY A 21 27.20 11.81 -23.56
C GLY A 21 26.72 13.25 -23.74
N PRO A 22 25.51 13.57 -23.27
CA PRO A 22 25.07 14.94 -23.04
C PRO A 22 25.40 15.39 -21.61
N THR A 23 26.09 16.53 -21.55
CA THR A 23 26.35 17.41 -20.41
C THR A 23 25.16 17.55 -19.46
N ALA A 24 25.37 17.21 -18.19
CA ALA A 24 24.50 17.63 -17.10
C ALA A 24 24.65 19.15 -16.93
N ALA A 25 23.57 19.88 -17.14
CA ALA A 25 23.48 21.30 -16.84
C ALA A 25 23.59 21.53 -15.31
N PRO A 26 24.39 22.50 -14.84
CA PRO A 26 24.29 22.99 -13.47
C PRO A 26 23.25 24.12 -13.46
N GLY A 27 22.09 23.92 -12.85
CA GLY A 27 21.10 25.00 -12.77
C GLY A 27 19.67 24.53 -12.58
N GLY A 28 19.38 23.99 -11.40
CA GLY A 28 18.02 23.79 -10.94
C GLY A 28 18.10 23.59 -9.45
N ALA A 29 17.80 24.65 -8.70
CA ALA A 29 17.73 24.65 -7.26
C ALA A 29 17.09 23.36 -6.76
N GLY A 30 17.74 22.73 -5.78
CA GLY A 30 17.15 21.62 -5.07
C GLY A 30 15.76 22.03 -4.61
N PHE A 31 14.74 21.44 -5.23
CA PHE A 31 13.50 21.22 -4.53
C PHE A 31 13.86 20.18 -3.47
N THR A 32 14.34 20.64 -2.31
CA THR A 32 13.90 19.99 -1.08
C THR A 32 12.39 19.95 -1.21
N PRO A 33 11.72 18.78 -1.26
CA PRO A 33 10.38 18.78 -0.77
C PRO A 33 10.52 19.27 0.68
N ALA A 34 10.24 20.56 0.87
CA ALA A 34 9.78 21.06 2.14
C ALA A 34 8.77 20.00 2.57
N GLY A 35 9.04 19.35 3.71
CA GLY A 35 8.09 18.45 4.32
C GLY A 35 6.79 19.23 4.35
N ALA A 36 5.92 18.95 3.38
CA ALA A 36 4.55 19.38 3.39
C ALA A 36 4.06 18.69 4.65
N GLY A 37 3.97 19.48 5.73
CA GLY A 37 3.57 18.98 7.03
C GLY A 37 2.37 18.10 6.75
N LEU A 38 2.54 16.80 6.95
CA LEU A 38 1.39 15.92 6.89
C LEU A 38 0.40 16.53 7.88
N PRO A 39 -0.90 16.59 7.58
CA PRO A 39 -1.86 16.67 8.66
C PRO A 39 -1.57 15.47 9.57
N ASP A 40 -0.82 15.70 10.65
CA ASP A 40 -0.15 14.66 11.46
C ASP A 40 -1.12 13.87 12.34
N ARG A 41 -2.41 13.96 12.01
CA ARG A 41 -3.36 12.91 12.29
C ARG A 41 -4.10 12.57 11.01
N VAL A 42 -3.65 11.49 10.36
CA VAL A 42 -4.65 10.53 9.89
C VAL A 42 -5.58 10.32 11.09
N ASP A 43 -6.86 10.68 10.97
CA ASP A 43 -7.82 10.33 12.00
C ASP A 43 -7.81 8.81 12.09
N ALA A 44 -7.07 8.28 13.05
CA ALA A 44 -6.80 6.85 13.18
C ALA A 44 -8.00 6.13 13.79
N LYS A 45 -9.15 6.80 13.88
CA LYS A 45 -10.39 6.25 14.37
C LYS A 45 -11.18 5.62 13.21
N PRO A 46 -11.74 4.43 13.40
CA PRO A 46 -12.64 3.81 12.42
C PRO A 46 -13.85 4.69 12.07
N ASP A 47 -14.29 5.54 13.01
CA ASP A 47 -15.43 6.45 12.82
C ASP A 47 -15.30 7.40 11.62
N GLN A 48 -14.09 7.65 11.12
CA GLN A 48 -13.87 8.48 9.93
C GLN A 48 -14.54 7.95 8.65
N PHE A 49 -15.00 6.69 8.64
CA PHE A 49 -15.69 6.08 7.51
C PHE A 49 -17.21 6.18 7.61
N LYS A 50 -17.77 6.55 8.77
CA LYS A 50 -19.22 6.70 8.94
C LYS A 50 -19.77 7.73 7.96
N GLY A 51 -20.90 7.41 7.34
CA GLY A 51 -21.54 8.24 6.34
C GLY A 51 -20.94 8.15 4.94
N LEU A 52 -19.80 7.46 4.74
CA LEU A 52 -19.29 7.22 3.39
C LEU A 52 -20.14 6.18 2.67
N THR A 53 -20.40 6.41 1.39
CA THR A 53 -21.03 5.44 0.51
C THR A 53 -20.05 4.32 0.13
N ASP A 54 -20.59 3.18 -0.26
CA ASP A 54 -19.85 2.05 -0.83
C ASP A 54 -18.89 2.50 -1.95
N THR A 55 -19.36 3.36 -2.86
CA THR A 55 -18.57 3.88 -3.96
C THR A 55 -17.42 4.76 -3.47
N ALA A 56 -17.65 5.61 -2.48
CA ALA A 56 -16.60 6.43 -1.86
C ALA A 56 -15.57 5.58 -1.11
N LEU A 57 -16.01 4.50 -0.45
CA LEU A 57 -15.11 3.54 0.20
C LEU A 57 -14.22 2.84 -0.83
N LEU A 58 -14.78 2.36 -1.94
CA LEU A 58 -14.00 1.71 -2.99
C LEU A 58 -12.97 2.66 -3.62
N ALA A 59 -13.34 3.92 -3.83
CA ALA A 59 -12.40 4.92 -4.33
C ALA A 59 -11.27 5.20 -3.33
N ARG A 60 -11.54 5.12 -2.02
CA ARG A 60 -10.59 5.48 -0.96
C ARG A 60 -9.71 4.31 -0.47
N LEU A 61 -10.30 3.12 -0.36
CA LEU A 61 -9.70 1.94 0.26
C LEU A 61 -9.46 0.80 -0.73
N GLY A 62 -9.97 0.91 -1.97
CA GLY A 62 -9.95 -0.21 -2.92
C GLY A 62 -10.99 -1.27 -2.58
N GLN A 63 -10.80 -2.46 -3.15
CA GLN A 63 -11.70 -3.58 -2.89
C GLN A 63 -11.46 -4.16 -1.48
N PRO A 64 -12.52 -4.51 -0.73
CA PRO A 64 -12.36 -5.22 0.52
C PRO A 64 -11.86 -6.65 0.29
N ASP A 65 -11.09 -7.17 1.25
CA ASP A 65 -10.60 -8.54 1.23
C ASP A 65 -11.73 -9.56 1.44
N PHE A 66 -12.79 -9.15 2.13
CA PHE A 66 -13.97 -9.99 2.35
C PHE A 66 -15.24 -9.16 2.46
N ARG A 67 -16.34 -9.70 1.92
CA ARG A 67 -17.69 -9.13 2.04
C ARG A 67 -18.63 -10.22 2.50
N ARG A 68 -19.53 -9.91 3.43
CA ARG A 68 -20.62 -10.80 3.82
C ARG A 68 -21.90 -10.03 4.06
N HIS A 69 -23.03 -10.68 3.84
CA HIS A 69 -24.33 -10.18 4.29
C HIS A 69 -24.65 -10.72 5.67
N ASP A 70 -25.17 -9.84 6.54
CA ASP A 70 -25.61 -10.17 7.90
C ASP A 70 -26.95 -9.44 8.16
N GLY A 71 -28.04 -10.14 7.87
CA GLY A 71 -29.37 -9.53 7.84
C GLY A 71 -29.44 -8.39 6.82
N ALA A 72 -29.80 -7.19 7.28
CA ALA A 72 -29.86 -5.99 6.45
C ALA A 72 -28.49 -5.32 6.22
N ALA A 73 -27.45 -5.75 6.93
CA ALA A 73 -26.11 -5.21 6.79
C ALA A 73 -25.31 -5.93 5.69
N GLU A 74 -24.47 -5.18 5.00
CA GLU A 74 -23.31 -5.73 4.29
C GLU A 74 -22.05 -5.34 5.06
N ILE A 75 -21.28 -6.34 5.47
CA ILE A 75 -20.05 -6.15 6.24
C ILE A 75 -18.87 -6.31 5.29
N TRP A 76 -18.08 -5.24 5.18
CA TRP A 76 -16.82 -5.25 4.43
C TRP A 76 -15.66 -5.34 5.40
N GLN A 77 -14.70 -6.21 5.08
CA GLN A 77 -13.52 -6.42 5.89
C GLN A 77 -12.27 -6.12 5.07
N TYR A 78 -11.37 -5.34 5.67
CA TYR A 78 -10.04 -5.09 5.15
C TYR A 78 -9.01 -5.69 6.13
N TYR A 79 -8.13 -6.52 5.62
CA TYR A 79 -7.13 -7.24 6.40
C TYR A 79 -5.83 -6.45 6.44
N GLY A 80 -5.42 -6.08 7.66
CA GLY A 80 -4.11 -5.54 7.95
C GLY A 80 -3.19 -6.58 8.59
N GLN A 81 -1.94 -6.21 8.84
CA GLN A 81 -1.05 -7.04 9.64
C GLN A 81 -1.55 -7.14 11.08
N GLY A 82 -2.10 -8.31 11.44
CA GLY A 82 -2.58 -8.61 12.79
C GLY A 82 -3.92 -7.99 13.15
N CYS A 83 -4.61 -7.32 12.22
CA CYS A 83 -5.88 -6.68 12.50
C CYS A 83 -6.85 -6.72 11.32
N VAL A 84 -8.11 -6.40 11.59
CA VAL A 84 -9.15 -6.26 10.59
C VAL A 84 -9.93 -4.98 10.85
N LEU A 85 -10.19 -4.21 9.79
CA LEU A 85 -11.17 -3.13 9.79
C LEU A 85 -12.49 -3.70 9.29
N ASP A 86 -13.54 -3.63 10.11
CA ASP A 86 -14.91 -3.95 9.72
C ASP A 86 -15.67 -2.65 9.44
N LEU A 87 -16.35 -2.61 8.29
CA LEU A 87 -17.29 -1.56 7.94
C LEU A 87 -18.66 -2.19 7.75
N PHE A 88 -19.67 -1.62 8.42
CA PHE A 88 -21.04 -2.11 8.40
C PHE A 88 -21.88 -1.15 7.57
N LEU A 89 -22.26 -1.60 6.39
CA LEU A 89 -23.00 -0.81 5.42
C LEU A 89 -24.48 -1.21 5.42
N TYR A 90 -25.36 -0.22 5.34
CA TYR A 90 -26.79 -0.40 5.19
C TYR A 90 -27.28 0.35 3.95
N ALA A 91 -28.40 -0.06 3.37
CA ALA A 91 -29.03 0.69 2.29
C ALA A 91 -29.38 2.11 2.77
N GLY A 92 -29.02 3.11 1.97
CA GLY A 92 -29.40 4.51 2.09
C GLY A 92 -29.89 5.04 0.75
N ASP A 93 -30.09 6.37 0.67
CA ASP A 93 -30.69 7.01 -0.50
C ASP A 93 -29.83 6.87 -1.77
N ASP A 94 -28.50 6.96 -1.64
CA ASP A 94 -27.54 6.94 -2.75
C ASP A 94 -26.66 5.67 -2.77
N GLY A 95 -27.21 4.52 -2.39
CA GLY A 95 -26.49 3.24 -2.30
C GLY A 95 -26.27 2.79 -0.86
N LYS A 96 -25.26 1.96 -0.60
CA LYS A 96 -24.99 1.52 0.78
C LYS A 96 -24.07 2.51 1.49
N THR A 97 -24.36 2.80 2.75
CA THR A 97 -23.62 3.78 3.56
C THR A 97 -23.14 3.15 4.85
N VAL A 98 -21.92 3.49 5.28
CA VAL A 98 -21.36 3.02 6.54
C VAL A 98 -22.11 3.64 7.72
N THR A 99 -22.72 2.80 8.55
CA THR A 99 -23.36 3.23 9.81
C THR A 99 -22.47 2.92 11.02
N TYR A 100 -21.64 1.88 10.93
CA TYR A 100 -20.70 1.51 11.99
C TYR A 100 -19.36 1.06 11.40
N ALA A 101 -18.28 1.31 12.13
CA ALA A 101 -16.93 0.96 11.75
C ALA A 101 -16.12 0.63 13.02
N GLU A 102 -15.30 -0.41 12.95
CA GLU A 102 -14.43 -0.81 14.05
C GLU A 102 -13.15 -1.47 13.54
N THR A 103 -12.14 -1.50 14.40
CA THR A 103 -10.95 -2.32 14.20
C THR A 103 -10.84 -3.34 15.31
N ARG A 104 -10.56 -4.59 14.94
CA ARG A 104 -10.31 -5.67 15.90
C ARG A 104 -8.97 -6.34 15.64
N ASN A 105 -8.41 -6.94 16.69
CA ASN A 105 -7.29 -7.87 16.55
C ASN A 105 -7.75 -9.09 15.75
N ARG A 106 -6.87 -9.65 14.92
CA ARG A 106 -7.16 -10.89 14.18
C ARG A 106 -7.23 -12.11 15.11
N ASN A 107 -6.53 -12.04 16.25
CA ASN A 107 -6.60 -13.04 17.29
C ASN A 107 -7.74 -12.69 18.26
N PRO A 108 -8.78 -13.54 18.37
CA PRO A 108 -9.88 -13.27 19.29
C PRO A 108 -9.40 -13.18 20.74
N GLY A 109 -10.00 -12.27 21.51
CA GLY A 109 -9.68 -12.05 22.93
C GLY A 109 -8.44 -11.17 23.19
N GLN A 110 -7.80 -10.64 22.16
CA GLN A 110 -6.75 -9.63 22.29
C GLN A 110 -7.29 -8.22 22.05
N ASP A 111 -6.70 -7.26 22.75
CA ASP A 111 -7.08 -5.85 22.58
C ASP A 111 -6.80 -5.36 21.15
N PRO A 112 -7.63 -4.44 20.63
CA PRO A 112 -7.38 -3.77 19.36
C PRO A 112 -6.05 -3.03 19.39
N ASP A 113 -5.19 -3.28 18.39
CA ASP A 113 -3.94 -2.57 18.23
C ASP A 113 -4.20 -1.12 17.76
N PRO A 114 -3.80 -0.08 18.52
CA PRO A 114 -4.02 1.32 18.12
C PRO A 114 -3.35 1.71 16.81
N GLN A 115 -2.32 0.97 16.38
CA GLN A 115 -1.63 1.15 15.11
C GLN A 115 -2.25 0.33 13.97
N CYS A 116 -3.36 -0.37 14.22
CA CYS A 116 -4.06 -1.16 13.21
C CYS A 116 -4.47 -0.29 12.01
N LEU A 117 -5.32 0.71 12.24
CA LEU A 117 -5.88 1.50 11.14
C LEU A 117 -4.80 2.28 10.38
N PRO A 118 -3.84 2.96 11.04
CA PRO A 118 -2.75 3.63 10.33
C PRO A 118 -1.95 2.70 9.42
N ARG A 119 -1.58 1.50 9.88
CA ARG A 119 -0.81 0.53 9.08
C ARG A 119 -1.64 -0.05 7.94
N LEU A 120 -2.91 -0.36 8.17
CA LEU A 120 -3.83 -0.82 7.13
C LEU A 120 -3.93 0.23 6.02
N LEU A 121 -4.17 1.49 6.38
CA LEU A 121 -4.28 2.60 5.42
C LEU A 121 -2.96 2.90 4.68
N GLN A 122 -1.81 2.64 5.30
CA GLN A 122 -0.53 2.71 4.61
C GLN A 122 -0.39 1.59 3.58
N GLY A 123 -0.74 0.35 3.95
CA GLY A 123 -0.71 -0.81 3.05
C GLY A 123 -1.61 -0.64 1.83
N GLN A 124 -2.84 -0.14 2.01
CA GLN A 124 -3.78 0.09 0.90
C GLN A 124 -3.27 1.14 -0.10
N ARG A 125 -2.57 2.17 0.37
CA ARG A 125 -1.94 3.18 -0.50
C ARG A 125 -0.77 2.63 -1.33
N GLN A 126 -0.14 1.57 -0.85
CA GLN A 126 1.02 0.94 -1.48
C GLN A 126 0.62 -0.23 -2.40
N ALA A 127 -0.61 -0.72 -2.30
CA ALA A 127 -1.09 -1.83 -3.13
C ALA A 127 -1.16 -1.39 -4.61
N PRO A 128 -0.53 -2.13 -5.54
CA PRO A 128 -0.72 -1.86 -6.96
C PRO A 128 -2.19 -2.07 -7.34
N PRO A 129 -2.71 -1.30 -8.32
CA PRO A 129 -4.09 -1.46 -8.76
C PRO A 129 -4.34 -2.91 -9.23
N PRO A 130 -5.54 -3.47 -8.99
CA PRO A 130 -5.85 -4.83 -9.42
C PRO A 130 -5.68 -4.95 -10.94
N ALA A 131 -4.97 -6.00 -11.39
CA ALA A 131 -4.89 -6.32 -12.81
C ALA A 131 -6.30 -6.64 -13.32
N GLN A 132 -6.74 -5.93 -14.36
CA GLN A 132 -8.03 -6.14 -15.02
C GLN A 132 -7.99 -7.37 -15.92
#